data_AF-A0A2N5K8T7-F1
#
_entry.id   AF-A0A2N5K8T7-F1
#
_cell.length_a   1.000
_cell.length_b   1.000
_cell.length_c   1.000
_cell.angle_alpha   90.00
_cell.angle_beta   90.00
_cell.angle_gamma   90.00
#
_symmetry.space_group_name_H-M   'P 1'
#
loop_
_entity.id
_entity.type
_entity.pdbx_description
1 polymer ?
#
loop_
_entity_poly.entity_id
_entity_poly.type
_entity_poly.pdbx_seq_one_letter_code
_entity_poly.pdbx_strand_id
1 'polypeptide(L)'
;MPTLTDRYELADVVYSDDAVVAYQAHDRLLNRAVTIELLQAQRASDPRYAQRLVDKARAAALTNLPSVAALYDQHMVDGRPFLVLEEVAGPALSKAAPLATDQAVALVAALSDTVKAAQQRQQLLPHITEQTVRIGADGRVQVLDFGLAQAPLSPAQISAQLGRILSIAMASGDEIPTNTPVRRIAERALAGHYATPDDLLADLRAVEEHAKQATTVLPRIPPTMPVPDDDAQPQATTAWTTETEPVGPRRRRLPLGLLLRAGGVLLLLLVGGMLFRGGEASPTAPAGSAATNAQPSAAATAAAAPVLSGERYIVAARNSRTVRVRSGPGISSPQIASLANGTAVQVVSDPQPADGYRWVRIIADGVDGWCILEALRKG
;
A
#
# COMPACT_ATOMS: atom_id res chain seq x y z
N MET A 1 19.02 -0.92 17.96
CA MET A 1 18.16 -0.11 17.06
C MET A 1 18.49 1.36 17.31
N PRO A 2 18.42 2.26 16.32
CA PRO A 2 18.58 3.69 16.58
C PRO A 2 17.37 4.26 17.33
N THR A 3 17.60 5.14 18.30
CA THR A 3 16.55 5.79 19.09
C THR A 3 16.38 7.26 18.69
N LEU A 4 15.14 7.71 18.54
CA LEU A 4 14.80 9.13 18.45
C LEU A 4 14.38 9.64 19.83
N THR A 5 14.93 10.81 20.20
CA THR A 5 14.65 11.53 21.47
C THR A 5 14.72 10.67 22.73
N ASP A 6 15.54 9.60 22.70
CA ASP A 6 15.66 8.52 23.69
C ASP A 6 14.35 7.82 24.11
N ARG A 7 13.23 8.16 23.46
CA ARG A 7 11.89 7.61 23.72
C ARG A 7 11.45 6.59 22.69
N TYR A 8 11.77 6.81 21.41
CA TYR A 8 11.25 5.99 20.32
C TYR A 8 12.33 5.13 19.71
N GLU A 9 12.18 3.81 19.79
CA GLU A 9 13.13 2.86 19.21
C GLU A 9 12.69 2.49 17.79
N LEU A 10 13.47 2.87 16.78
CA LEU A 10 13.12 2.66 15.37
C LEU A 10 13.46 1.25 14.90
N ALA A 11 12.53 0.62 14.20
CA ALA A 11 12.69 -0.67 13.54
C ALA A 11 12.70 -0.49 12.01
N ASP A 12 11.93 -1.29 11.28
CA ASP A 12 11.94 -1.33 9.81
C ASP A 12 11.30 -0.10 9.15
N VAL A 13 11.79 0.24 7.95
CA VAL A 13 11.17 1.25 7.08
C VAL A 13 9.88 0.68 6.49
N VAL A 14 8.74 1.31 6.83
CA VAL A 14 7.42 0.93 6.31
C VAL A 14 7.04 1.68 5.03
N TYR A 15 7.55 2.91 4.85
CA TYR A 15 7.34 3.76 3.68
C TYR A 15 8.51 4.74 3.49
N SER A 16 8.76 5.18 2.25
CA SER A 16 9.73 6.25 1.95
C SER A 16 9.39 6.89 0.60
N ASP A 17 9.46 8.22 0.54
CA ASP A 17 9.40 8.98 -0.71
C ASP A 17 10.65 9.89 -0.85
N ASP A 18 10.53 11.06 -1.48
CA ASP A 18 11.59 12.08 -1.60
C ASP A 18 11.64 13.05 -0.41
N ALA A 19 10.52 13.22 0.30
CA ALA A 19 10.30 14.19 1.37
C ALA A 19 10.47 13.57 2.77
N VAL A 20 9.86 12.41 2.98
CA VAL A 20 9.75 11.73 4.27
C VAL A 20 10.20 10.28 4.18
N VAL A 21 10.46 9.71 5.35
CA VAL A 21 10.63 8.27 5.56
C VAL A 21 9.82 7.90 6.78
N ALA A 22 9.08 6.80 6.71
CA ALA A 22 8.31 6.29 7.83
C ALA A 22 8.85 4.94 8.31
N TYR A 23 8.99 4.82 9.62
CA TYR A 23 9.51 3.66 10.34
C TYR A 23 8.41 3.05 11.21
N GLN A 24 8.39 1.73 11.33
CA GLN A 24 7.81 1.09 12.51
C GLN A 24 8.72 1.42 13.71
N ALA A 25 8.14 1.67 14.88
CA ALA A 25 8.88 2.01 16.09
C ALA A 25 8.17 1.56 17.37
N HIS A 26 8.89 1.58 18.50
CA HIS A 26 8.33 1.34 19.83
C HIS A 26 8.47 2.58 20.71
N ASP A 27 7.36 3.10 21.22
CA ASP A 27 7.33 4.16 22.24
C ASP A 27 7.66 3.54 23.59
N ARG A 28 8.90 3.73 24.06
CA ARG A 28 9.43 3.15 25.29
C ARG A 28 8.79 3.72 26.55
N LEU A 29 8.19 4.92 26.47
CA LEU A 29 7.53 5.58 27.60
C LEU A 29 6.12 5.04 27.84
N LEU A 30 5.35 4.85 26.76
CA LEU A 30 3.98 4.32 26.82
C LEU A 30 3.90 2.80 26.55
N ASN A 31 5.05 2.17 26.25
CA ASN A 31 5.22 0.75 25.94
C ASN A 31 4.24 0.24 24.86
N ARG A 32 4.21 0.92 23.71
CA ARG A 32 3.35 0.58 22.56
C ARG A 32 4.08 0.73 21.23
N ALA A 33 3.69 -0.08 20.24
CA ALA A 33 4.11 0.14 18.87
C ALA A 33 3.49 1.44 18.31
N VAL A 34 4.27 2.17 17.51
CA VAL A 34 3.89 3.40 16.82
C VAL A 34 4.57 3.44 15.46
N THR A 35 3.95 4.10 14.49
CA THR A 35 4.64 4.46 13.24
C THR A 35 5.23 5.87 13.39
N ILE A 36 6.46 6.09 12.92
CA ILE A 36 7.10 7.42 12.94
C ILE A 36 7.38 7.90 11.52
N GLU A 37 6.76 9.03 11.13
CA GLU A 37 7.03 9.74 9.89
C GLU A 37 8.05 10.87 10.14
N LEU A 38 9.25 10.76 9.57
CA LEU A 38 10.37 11.69 9.76
C LEU A 38 10.72 12.39 8.44
N LEU A 39 10.94 13.70 8.49
CA LEU A 39 11.46 14.47 7.35
C LEU A 39 12.89 14.02 6.98
N GLN A 40 13.12 13.73 5.70
CA GLN A 40 14.44 13.34 5.21
C GLN A 40 15.46 14.48 5.35
N ALA A 41 16.69 14.12 5.72
CA ALA A 41 17.81 15.07 5.87
C ALA A 41 18.04 15.89 4.59
N GLN A 42 17.83 15.29 3.41
CA GLN A 42 17.93 15.92 2.08
C GLN A 42 16.96 17.09 1.85
N ARG A 43 15.88 17.17 2.64
CA ARG A 43 14.81 18.17 2.54
C ARG A 43 14.69 19.05 3.79
N ALA A 44 15.48 18.77 4.83
CA ALA A 44 15.55 19.55 6.06
C ALA A 44 16.02 21.00 5.84
N SER A 45 16.81 21.25 4.80
CA SER A 45 17.32 22.58 4.45
C SER A 45 16.32 23.49 3.74
N ASP A 46 15.18 22.97 3.26
CA ASP A 46 14.10 23.75 2.68
C ASP A 46 12.94 23.87 3.69
N PRO A 47 12.74 25.04 4.33
CA PRO A 47 11.73 25.22 5.37
C PRO A 47 10.31 24.86 4.92
N ARG A 48 10.02 24.89 3.61
CA ARG A 48 8.69 24.56 3.06
C ARG A 48 8.30 23.11 3.32
N TYR A 49 9.26 22.19 3.40
CA TYR A 49 8.97 20.78 3.69
C TYR A 49 8.65 20.57 5.18
N ALA A 50 9.45 21.17 6.07
CA ALA A 50 9.19 21.16 7.51
C ALA A 50 7.85 21.82 7.85
N GLN A 51 7.58 23.01 7.27
CA GLN A 51 6.32 23.73 7.42
C GLN A 51 5.11 22.86 7.01
N ARG A 52 5.17 22.21 5.84
CA ARG A 52 4.10 21.31 5.37
C ARG A 52 3.87 20.11 6.28
N LEU A 53 4.92 19.51 6.87
CA LEU A 53 4.76 18.39 7.80
C LEU A 53 4.10 18.85 9.10
N VAL A 54 4.43 20.06 9.57
CA VAL A 54 3.79 20.69 10.73
C VAL A 54 2.33 21.05 10.46
N ASP A 55 2.02 21.62 9.29
CA ASP A 55 0.64 21.99 8.93
C ASP A 55 -0.23 20.73 8.72
N LYS A 56 0.34 19.65 8.16
CA LYS A 56 -0.29 18.32 8.12
C LYS A 56 -0.57 17.79 9.53
N ALA A 57 0.39 17.87 10.44
CA ALA A 57 0.20 17.42 11.83
C ALA A 57 -0.94 18.16 12.53
N ARG A 58 -1.02 19.49 12.36
CA ARG A 58 -2.13 20.31 12.87
C ARG A 58 -3.47 19.92 12.25
N ALA A 59 -3.50 19.66 10.94
CA ALA A 59 -4.72 19.19 10.28
C ALA A 59 -5.15 17.83 10.87
N ALA A 60 -4.26 16.84 10.91
CA ALA A 60 -4.52 15.51 11.46
C ALA A 60 -4.94 15.52 12.94
N ALA A 61 -4.35 16.38 13.76
CA ALA A 61 -4.76 16.55 15.17
C ALA A 61 -6.20 17.09 15.33
N LEU A 62 -6.74 17.76 14.32
CA LEU A 62 -8.10 18.30 14.28
C LEU A 62 -9.07 17.38 13.52
N THR A 63 -8.61 16.26 12.96
CA THR A 63 -9.45 15.31 12.23
C THR A 63 -9.65 14.00 13.02
N ASN A 64 -10.84 13.44 12.89
CA ASN A 64 -11.10 12.04 13.22
C ASN A 64 -11.86 11.44 12.04
N LEU A 65 -11.12 11.18 10.97
CA LEU A 65 -11.64 10.56 9.76
C LEU A 65 -11.72 9.04 9.96
N PRO A 66 -12.77 8.37 9.44
CA PRO A 66 -12.79 6.91 9.46
C PRO A 66 -11.60 6.39 8.64
N SER A 67 -11.10 5.20 8.97
CA SER A 67 -10.04 4.54 8.21
C SER A 67 -8.73 5.34 8.05
N VAL A 68 -8.45 6.35 8.90
CA VAL A 68 -7.17 7.06 8.95
C VAL A 68 -6.51 6.80 10.29
N ALA A 69 -5.21 6.51 10.28
CA ALA A 69 -4.43 6.29 11.50
C ALA A 69 -4.35 7.57 12.35
N ALA A 70 -4.57 7.46 13.66
CA ALA A 70 -4.54 8.61 14.55
C ALA A 70 -3.13 9.21 14.68
N LEU A 71 -3.03 10.55 14.72
CA LEU A 71 -1.83 11.23 15.19
C LEU A 71 -1.77 11.21 16.71
N TYR A 72 -0.65 10.73 17.27
CA TYR A 72 -0.43 10.65 18.71
C TYR A 72 0.45 11.76 19.26
N ASP A 73 1.50 12.17 18.53
CA ASP A 73 2.50 13.11 19.05
C ASP A 73 3.27 13.79 17.89
N GLN A 74 3.92 14.92 18.17
CA GLN A 74 4.80 15.63 17.24
C GLN A 74 6.05 16.13 17.96
N HIS A 75 7.22 15.82 17.40
CA HIS A 75 8.52 16.13 17.99
C HIS A 75 9.50 16.68 16.94
N MET A 76 10.68 17.10 17.40
CA MET A 76 11.79 17.56 16.57
C MET A 76 13.05 16.73 16.88
N VAL A 77 13.84 16.41 15.85
CA VAL A 77 15.17 15.79 15.99
C VAL A 77 16.11 16.42 14.95
N ASP A 78 17.29 16.89 15.37
CA ASP A 78 18.26 17.59 14.51
C ASP A 78 17.66 18.77 13.69
N GLY A 79 16.70 19.49 14.27
CA GLY A 79 15.96 20.56 13.57
C GLY A 79 14.91 20.07 12.55
N ARG A 80 14.63 18.77 12.48
CA ARG A 80 13.65 18.14 11.58
C ARG A 80 12.40 17.71 12.34
N PRO A 81 11.18 18.06 11.88
CA PRO A 81 9.96 17.53 12.48
C PRO A 81 9.81 16.03 12.21
N PHE A 82 9.25 15.32 13.19
CA PHE A 82 8.70 13.98 13.01
C PHE A 82 7.35 13.84 13.70
N LEU A 83 6.49 13.00 13.11
CA LEU A 83 5.15 12.70 13.57
C LEU A 83 5.10 11.29 14.12
N VAL A 84 4.34 11.10 15.19
CA VAL A 84 4.12 9.80 15.81
C VAL A 84 2.67 9.41 15.59
N LEU A 85 2.47 8.35 14.81
CA LEU A 85 1.19 7.87 14.33
C LEU A 85 0.82 6.54 15.01
N GLU A 86 -0.46 6.22 15.00
CA GLU A 86 -0.98 4.89 15.29
C GLU A 86 -0.28 3.83 14.43
N GLU A 87 0.20 2.77 15.08
CA GLU A 87 0.75 1.62 14.36
C GLU A 87 -0.39 0.79 13.77
N VAL A 88 -0.37 0.64 12.45
CA VAL A 88 -1.39 -0.10 11.71
C VAL A 88 -0.85 -1.45 11.29
N ALA A 89 -1.41 -2.51 11.87
CA ALA A 89 -1.01 -3.89 11.61
C ALA A 89 -1.28 -4.33 10.15
N GLY A 90 -0.57 -5.37 9.72
CA GLY A 90 -0.66 -5.92 8.36
C GLY A 90 0.22 -5.18 7.34
N PRO A 91 0.39 -5.73 6.12
CA PRO A 91 1.18 -5.10 5.06
C PRO A 91 0.45 -3.91 4.43
N ALA A 92 1.21 -3.04 3.75
CA ALA A 92 0.63 -2.10 2.78
C ALA A 92 0.01 -2.88 1.60
N LEU A 93 -1.05 -2.34 1.00
CA LEU A 93 -1.81 -2.98 -0.07
C LEU A 93 -0.93 -3.40 -1.27
N SER A 94 0.07 -2.58 -1.61
CA SER A 94 1.12 -2.83 -2.61
C SER A 94 2.00 -4.07 -2.35
N LYS A 95 1.98 -4.60 -1.13
CA LYS A 95 2.68 -5.82 -0.69
C LYS A 95 1.71 -6.89 -0.17
N ALA A 96 0.40 -6.62 -0.17
CA ALA A 96 -0.61 -7.56 0.27
C ALA A 96 -0.82 -8.66 -0.78
N ALA A 97 -1.31 -9.82 -0.34
CA ALA A 97 -1.89 -10.77 -1.27
C ALA A 97 -3.17 -10.17 -1.89
N PRO A 98 -3.53 -10.56 -3.12
CA PRO A 98 -4.80 -10.18 -3.72
C PRO A 98 -5.97 -10.54 -2.82
N LEU A 99 -6.92 -9.61 -2.71
CA LEU A 99 -8.11 -9.75 -1.89
C LEU A 99 -9.22 -10.47 -2.67
N ALA A 100 -10.10 -11.12 -1.92
CA ALA A 100 -11.38 -11.55 -2.46
C ALA A 100 -12.21 -10.32 -2.90
N THR A 101 -13.11 -10.51 -3.86
CA THR A 101 -13.85 -9.40 -4.50
C THR A 101 -14.70 -8.60 -3.51
N ASP A 102 -15.32 -9.27 -2.54
CA ASP A 102 -16.04 -8.68 -1.42
C ASP A 102 -15.14 -7.82 -0.52
N GLN A 103 -13.96 -8.32 -0.17
CA GLN A 103 -12.97 -7.59 0.63
C GLN A 103 -12.43 -6.35 -0.09
N ALA A 104 -12.18 -6.44 -1.39
CA ALA A 104 -11.74 -5.31 -2.20
C ALA A 104 -12.82 -4.23 -2.36
N VAL A 105 -14.09 -4.62 -2.53
CA VAL A 105 -15.23 -3.69 -2.56
C VAL A 105 -15.38 -3.00 -1.20
N ALA A 106 -15.39 -3.75 -0.10
CA ALA A 106 -15.50 -3.20 1.25
C ALA A 106 -14.36 -2.22 1.58
N LEU A 107 -13.13 -2.53 1.11
CA LEU A 107 -11.98 -1.64 1.26
C LEU A 107 -12.19 -0.31 0.56
N VAL A 108 -12.67 -0.31 -0.69
CA VAL A 108 -12.85 0.93 -1.45
C VAL A 108 -14.10 1.68 -0.99
N ALA A 109 -15.12 0.99 -0.47
CA ALA A 109 -16.25 1.62 0.22
C ALA A 109 -15.77 2.39 1.47
N ALA A 110 -14.96 1.77 2.33
CA ALA A 110 -14.39 2.40 3.52
C ALA A 110 -13.51 3.63 3.19
N LEU A 111 -12.72 3.57 2.11
CA LEU A 111 -11.94 4.71 1.62
C LEU A 111 -12.83 5.81 1.02
N SER A 112 -13.93 5.45 0.36
CA SER A 112 -14.92 6.42 -0.15
C SER A 112 -15.65 7.14 0.99
N ASP A 113 -16.02 6.44 2.06
CA ASP A 113 -16.58 7.05 3.27
C ASP A 113 -15.56 7.98 3.97
N THR A 114 -14.27 7.67 3.89
CA THR A 114 -13.16 8.54 4.36
C THR A 114 -13.08 9.83 3.56
N VAL A 115 -13.13 9.73 2.23
CA VAL A 115 -13.17 10.88 1.31
C VAL A 115 -14.39 11.77 1.59
N LYS A 116 -15.57 11.15 1.73
CA LYS A 116 -16.83 11.83 2.03
C LYS A 116 -16.75 12.60 3.36
N ALA A 117 -16.23 11.96 4.42
CA ALA A 117 -16.06 12.58 5.72
C ALA A 117 -15.07 13.77 5.67
N ALA A 118 -13.99 13.68 4.90
CA ALA A 118 -13.04 14.77 4.71
C ALA A 118 -13.69 15.96 3.99
N GLN A 119 -14.41 15.70 2.89
CA GLN A 119 -15.13 16.73 2.13
C GLN A 119 -16.20 17.44 2.97
N GLN A 120 -17.03 16.69 3.70
CA GLN A 120 -18.08 17.26 4.56
C GLN A 120 -17.53 18.17 5.67
N ARG A 121 -16.31 17.90 6.14
CA ARG A 121 -15.64 18.66 7.22
C ARG A 121 -14.65 19.70 6.70
N GLN A 122 -14.53 19.87 5.38
CA GLN A 122 -13.53 20.72 4.72
C GLN A 122 -12.09 20.42 5.16
N GLN A 123 -11.83 19.14 5.46
CA GLN A 123 -10.54 18.63 5.92
C GLN A 123 -9.67 18.20 4.73
N LEU A 124 -8.34 18.25 4.92
CA LEU A 124 -7.41 17.71 3.93
C LEU A 124 -7.66 16.21 3.72
N LEU A 125 -7.65 15.79 2.46
CA LEU A 125 -7.75 14.37 2.12
C LEU A 125 -6.42 13.68 2.44
N PRO A 126 -6.41 12.55 3.17
CA PRO A 126 -5.18 11.80 3.42
C PRO A 126 -4.59 11.27 2.09
N HIS A 127 -3.30 10.95 2.11
CA HIS A 127 -2.58 10.40 0.97
C HIS A 127 -3.00 8.94 0.70
N ILE A 128 -4.16 8.71 0.08
CA ILE A 128 -4.70 7.36 -0.20
C ILE A 128 -3.98 6.73 -1.41
N THR A 129 -3.00 5.85 -1.17
CA THR A 129 -2.28 5.09 -2.19
C THR A 129 -2.12 3.63 -1.76
N GLU A 130 -1.72 2.76 -2.69
CA GLU A 130 -1.39 1.37 -2.39
C GLU A 130 -0.20 1.20 -1.43
N GLN A 131 0.56 2.27 -1.16
CA GLN A 131 1.67 2.27 -0.21
C GLN A 131 1.25 2.69 1.20
N THR A 132 0.17 3.46 1.34
CA THR A 132 -0.36 3.97 2.62
C THR A 132 -1.56 3.19 3.15
N VAL A 133 -2.40 2.64 2.26
CA VAL A 133 -3.53 1.77 2.62
C VAL A 133 -3.00 0.45 3.16
N ARG A 134 -3.47 0.06 4.34
CA ARG A 134 -3.18 -1.22 4.99
C ARG A 134 -4.46 -1.91 5.43
N ILE A 135 -4.33 -3.21 5.68
CA ILE A 135 -5.43 -4.08 6.13
C ILE A 135 -4.96 -4.79 7.38
N GLY A 136 -5.59 -4.46 8.51
CA GLY A 136 -5.35 -5.11 9.80
C GLY A 136 -5.73 -6.58 9.77
N ALA A 137 -5.15 -7.36 10.69
CA ALA A 137 -5.50 -8.78 10.84
C ALA A 137 -6.96 -9.01 11.26
N ASP A 138 -7.64 -7.98 11.74
CA ASP A 138 -9.09 -7.95 12.05
C ASP A 138 -9.95 -7.49 10.85
N GLY A 139 -9.34 -7.30 9.68
CA GLY A 139 -10.00 -6.84 8.46
C GLY A 139 -10.24 -5.33 8.38
N ARG A 140 -9.79 -4.53 9.36
CA ARG A 140 -9.94 -3.07 9.28
C ARG A 140 -9.02 -2.47 8.23
N VAL A 141 -9.57 -1.56 7.45
CA VAL A 141 -8.79 -0.72 6.53
C VAL A 141 -8.36 0.53 7.27
N GLN A 142 -7.06 0.82 7.23
CA GLN A 142 -6.48 2.04 7.78
C GLN A 142 -5.44 2.60 6.81
N VAL A 143 -5.50 3.91 6.61
CA VAL A 143 -4.55 4.70 5.83
C VAL A 143 -3.53 5.28 6.81
N LEU A 144 -2.29 4.84 6.70
CA LEU A 144 -1.16 5.59 7.26
C LEU A 144 -0.94 6.80 6.35
N ASP A 145 -1.50 7.96 6.73
CA ASP A 145 -1.34 9.19 5.96
C ASP A 145 0.13 9.63 5.98
N PHE A 146 0.91 9.21 4.98
CA PHE A 146 2.31 9.54 4.78
C PHE A 146 2.49 10.53 3.63
N GLY A 147 3.60 11.27 3.66
CA GLY A 147 3.95 12.25 2.64
C GLY A 147 3.43 13.64 2.98
N LEU A 148 3.92 14.64 2.25
CA LEU A 148 3.45 16.01 2.40
C LEU A 148 2.16 16.24 1.61
N ALA A 149 1.34 17.19 2.07
CA ALA A 149 0.06 17.53 1.45
C ALA A 149 0.20 17.71 -0.08
N GLN A 150 -0.51 16.86 -0.82
CA GLN A 150 -0.55 16.90 -2.29
C GLN A 150 -1.36 18.11 -2.78
N ALA A 151 -1.22 18.42 -4.07
CA ALA A 151 -2.14 19.33 -4.73
C ALA A 151 -3.60 18.81 -4.59
N PRO A 152 -4.59 19.70 -4.40
CA PRO A 152 -5.99 19.29 -4.26
C PRO A 152 -6.45 18.57 -5.54
N LEU A 153 -6.96 17.35 -5.36
CA LEU A 153 -7.48 16.53 -6.45
C LEU A 153 -8.93 16.93 -6.76
N SER A 154 -9.31 16.89 -8.04
CA SER A 154 -10.71 17.02 -8.43
C SER A 154 -11.52 15.78 -7.99
N PRO A 155 -12.85 15.88 -7.81
CA PRO A 155 -13.70 14.74 -7.46
C PRO A 155 -13.51 13.52 -8.38
N ALA A 156 -13.41 13.73 -9.69
CA ALA A 156 -13.14 12.67 -10.67
C ALA A 156 -11.74 12.05 -10.53
N GLN A 157 -10.71 12.84 -10.19
CA GLN A 157 -9.36 12.31 -9.90
C GLN A 157 -9.35 11.44 -8.65
N ILE A 158 -10.12 11.81 -7.62
CA ILE A 158 -10.27 10.99 -6.40
C ILE A 158 -10.97 9.67 -6.74
N SER A 159 -12.07 9.70 -7.50
CA SER A 159 -12.75 8.48 -7.96
C SER A 159 -11.83 7.57 -8.79
N ALA A 160 -11.03 8.13 -9.70
CA ALA A 160 -10.05 7.36 -10.48
C ALA A 160 -8.93 6.75 -9.60
N GLN A 161 -8.50 7.46 -8.55
CA GLN A 161 -7.53 6.94 -7.57
C GLN A 161 -8.12 5.78 -6.77
N LEU A 162 -9.36 5.88 -6.31
CA LEU A 162 -10.09 4.78 -5.66
C LEU A 162 -10.28 3.59 -6.61
N GLY A 163 -10.53 3.84 -7.91
CA GLY A 163 -10.56 2.81 -8.96
C GLY A 163 -9.23 2.08 -9.16
N ARG A 164 -8.09 2.78 -9.05
CA ARG A 164 -6.75 2.14 -9.02
C ARG A 164 -6.59 1.24 -7.80
N ILE A 165 -6.99 1.73 -6.62
CA ILE A 165 -6.95 0.94 -5.38
C ILE A 165 -7.79 -0.33 -5.51
N LEU A 166 -9.01 -0.24 -6.05
CA LEU A 166 -9.86 -1.41 -6.33
C LEU A 166 -9.15 -2.43 -7.23
N SER A 167 -8.55 -1.94 -8.32
CA SER A 167 -7.85 -2.76 -9.30
C SER A 167 -6.62 -3.46 -8.71
N ILE A 168 -5.84 -2.76 -7.89
CA ILE A 168 -4.66 -3.31 -7.21
C ILE A 168 -5.07 -4.32 -6.13
N ALA A 169 -6.09 -4.00 -5.33
CA ALA A 169 -6.60 -4.87 -4.29
C ALA A 169 -7.09 -6.22 -4.86
N MET A 170 -7.68 -6.22 -6.05
CA MET A 170 -8.19 -7.44 -6.71
C MET A 170 -7.15 -8.17 -7.57
N ALA A 171 -5.91 -7.69 -7.69
CA ALA A 171 -4.95 -8.12 -8.71
C ALA A 171 -4.32 -9.51 -8.48
N SER A 172 -5.14 -10.56 -8.46
CA SER A 172 -4.70 -11.94 -8.69
C SER A 172 -4.11 -12.10 -10.08
N GLY A 173 -3.11 -12.98 -10.19
CA GLY A 173 -2.54 -13.38 -11.47
C GLY A 173 -3.48 -14.24 -12.34
N ASP A 174 -4.63 -14.63 -11.82
CA ASP A 174 -5.72 -15.29 -12.54
C ASP A 174 -6.77 -14.28 -13.00
N GLU A 175 -7.33 -14.52 -14.19
CA GLU A 175 -8.30 -13.63 -14.83
C GLU A 175 -9.58 -13.47 -13.99
N ILE A 176 -9.74 -12.31 -13.37
CA ILE A 176 -11.07 -11.86 -12.91
C ILE A 176 -11.99 -11.83 -14.13
N PRO A 177 -13.08 -12.63 -14.16
CA PRO A 177 -13.90 -12.76 -15.36
C PRO A 177 -14.38 -11.39 -15.84
N THR A 178 -14.22 -11.13 -17.14
CA THR A 178 -14.45 -9.82 -17.78
C THR A 178 -15.84 -9.24 -17.52
N ASN A 179 -16.82 -10.09 -17.19
CA ASN A 179 -18.21 -9.70 -16.92
C ASN A 179 -18.56 -9.54 -15.41
N THR A 180 -17.58 -9.47 -14.51
CA THR A 180 -17.85 -9.17 -13.09
C THR A 180 -18.27 -7.71 -12.90
N PRO A 181 -19.33 -7.41 -12.13
CA PRO A 181 -19.78 -6.03 -11.89
C PRO A 181 -18.68 -5.12 -11.34
N VAL A 182 -17.86 -5.64 -10.42
CA VAL A 182 -16.78 -4.90 -9.76
C VAL A 182 -15.67 -4.49 -10.74
N ARG A 183 -15.34 -5.36 -11.72
CA ARG A 183 -14.39 -5.01 -12.77
C ARG A 183 -14.89 -3.85 -13.63
N ARG A 184 -16.18 -3.82 -13.97
CA ARG A 184 -16.78 -2.68 -14.70
C ARG A 184 -16.77 -1.39 -13.87
N ILE A 185 -16.94 -1.48 -12.54
CA ILE A 185 -16.82 -0.33 -11.64
C ILE A 185 -15.36 0.18 -11.64
N ALA A 186 -14.38 -0.72 -11.51
CA ALA A 186 -12.96 -0.37 -11.58
C ALA A 186 -12.60 0.31 -12.92
N GLU A 187 -12.99 -0.29 -14.05
CA GLU A 187 -12.76 0.26 -15.40
C GLU A 187 -13.45 1.62 -15.59
N ARG A 188 -14.69 1.80 -15.12
CA ARG A 188 -15.39 3.10 -15.14
C ARG A 188 -14.69 4.16 -14.30
N ALA A 189 -14.18 3.80 -13.12
CA ALA A 189 -13.43 4.71 -12.26
C ALA A 189 -12.09 5.12 -12.90
N LEU A 190 -11.32 4.17 -13.44
CA LEU A 190 -10.07 4.45 -14.13
C LEU A 190 -10.27 5.36 -15.36
N ALA A 191 -11.37 5.19 -16.09
CA ALA A 191 -11.75 6.04 -17.23
C ALA A 191 -12.34 7.41 -16.82
N GLY A 192 -12.51 7.70 -15.53
CA GLY A 192 -13.07 8.96 -15.05
C GLY A 192 -14.59 9.12 -15.25
N HIS A 193 -15.32 8.02 -15.46
CA HIS A 193 -16.78 8.04 -15.65
C HIS A 193 -17.60 8.30 -14.37
N TYR A 194 -16.96 8.36 -13.20
CA TYR A 194 -17.60 8.82 -11.96
C TYR A 194 -17.27 10.30 -11.74
N ALA A 195 -18.30 11.15 -11.75
CA ALA A 195 -18.15 12.58 -11.51
C ALA A 195 -17.73 12.86 -10.06
N THR A 196 -18.24 12.07 -9.11
CA THR A 196 -17.93 12.18 -7.68
C THR A 196 -17.54 10.84 -7.04
N PRO A 197 -16.88 10.85 -5.87
CA PRO A 197 -16.66 9.65 -5.07
C PRO A 197 -17.95 9.03 -4.52
N ASP A 198 -19.02 9.82 -4.35
CA ASP A 198 -20.32 9.34 -3.89
C ASP A 198 -21.02 8.46 -4.96
N ASP A 199 -20.85 8.78 -6.24
CA ASP A 199 -21.36 7.95 -7.35
C ASP A 199 -20.66 6.57 -7.38
N LEU A 200 -19.36 6.54 -7.13
CA LEU A 200 -18.57 5.31 -7.01
C LEU A 200 -19.01 4.48 -5.79
N LEU A 201 -19.21 5.13 -4.65
CA LEU A 201 -19.68 4.50 -3.41
C LEU A 201 -21.09 3.89 -3.57
N ALA A 202 -21.98 4.54 -4.31
CA ALA A 202 -23.31 4.02 -4.61
C ALA A 202 -23.24 2.71 -5.42
N ASP A 203 -22.43 2.67 -6.49
CA ASP A 203 -22.24 1.47 -7.30
C ASP A 203 -21.56 0.34 -6.52
N LEU A 204 -20.59 0.64 -5.66
CA LEU A 204 -19.94 -0.35 -4.79
C LEU A 204 -20.94 -0.98 -3.79
N ARG A 205 -21.72 -0.14 -3.09
CA ARG A 205 -22.76 -0.62 -2.15
C ARG A 205 -23.86 -1.42 -2.87
N ALA A 206 -24.21 -1.05 -4.09
CA ALA A 206 -25.15 -1.83 -4.90
C ALA A 206 -24.65 -3.25 -5.16
N VAL A 207 -23.33 -3.45 -5.36
CA VAL A 207 -22.75 -4.80 -5.49
C VAL A 207 -22.76 -5.55 -4.16
N GLU A 208 -22.41 -4.91 -3.05
CA GLU A 208 -22.45 -5.54 -1.72
C GLU A 208 -23.87 -6.05 -1.38
N GLU A 209 -24.90 -5.25 -1.63
CA GLU A 209 -26.29 -5.65 -1.34
C GLU A 209 -26.75 -6.80 -2.24
N HIS A 210 -26.40 -6.80 -3.53
CA HIS A 210 -26.69 -7.94 -4.41
C HIS A 210 -25.99 -9.22 -3.94
N ALA A 211 -24.75 -9.13 -3.43
CA ALA A 211 -24.03 -10.29 -2.90
C ALA A 211 -24.68 -10.86 -1.62
N LYS A 212 -25.13 -9.99 -0.70
CA LYS A 212 -25.88 -10.37 0.51
C LYS A 212 -27.21 -11.05 0.15
N GLN A 213 -27.94 -10.50 -0.82
CA GLN A 213 -29.21 -11.06 -1.29
C GLN A 213 -29.03 -12.41 -1.99
N ALA A 214 -28.03 -12.56 -2.86
CA ALA A 214 -27.71 -13.84 -3.52
C ALA A 214 -27.35 -14.94 -2.50
N THR A 215 -26.62 -14.60 -1.45
CA THR A 215 -26.27 -15.53 -0.35
C THR A 215 -27.50 -15.98 0.45
N THR A 216 -28.58 -15.18 0.44
CA THR A 216 -29.83 -15.46 1.18
C THR A 216 -30.75 -16.44 0.43
N VAL A 217 -30.49 -16.73 -0.86
CA VAL A 217 -31.35 -17.57 -1.70
C VAL A 217 -30.64 -18.83 -2.20
N LEU A 218 -30.45 -19.78 -1.28
CA LEU A 218 -30.45 -21.20 -1.64
C LEU A 218 -31.75 -21.82 -1.13
N PRO A 219 -32.79 -22.01 -1.98
CA PRO A 219 -33.87 -22.91 -1.61
C PRO A 219 -33.26 -24.29 -1.38
N ARG A 220 -33.51 -24.89 -0.21
CA ARG A 220 -33.27 -26.32 -0.04
C ARG A 220 -34.16 -27.04 -1.04
N ILE A 221 -33.59 -27.51 -2.14
CA ILE A 221 -34.22 -28.53 -2.97
C ILE A 221 -34.38 -29.74 -2.04
N PRO A 222 -35.61 -30.15 -1.66
CA PRO A 222 -35.77 -31.41 -0.96
C PRO A 222 -35.29 -32.51 -1.91
N PRO A 223 -34.53 -33.51 -1.43
CA PRO A 223 -34.03 -34.55 -2.31
C PRO A 223 -35.22 -35.29 -2.92
N THR A 224 -35.44 -35.09 -4.23
CA THR A 224 -36.48 -35.77 -4.99
C THR A 224 -36.14 -37.26 -4.99
N MET A 225 -36.90 -38.04 -4.23
CA MET A 225 -36.78 -39.50 -4.25
C MET A 225 -37.22 -39.98 -5.65
N PRO A 226 -36.52 -40.94 -6.29
CA PRO A 226 -37.04 -41.56 -7.49
C PRO A 226 -38.28 -42.38 -7.11
N VAL A 227 -39.40 -42.12 -7.78
CA VAL A 227 -40.54 -43.05 -7.79
C VAL A 227 -40.18 -44.16 -8.78
N PRO A 228 -40.16 -45.44 -8.38
CA PRO A 228 -40.03 -46.54 -9.34
C PRO A 228 -41.30 -46.64 -10.18
N ASP A 229 -41.16 -46.85 -11.49
CA ASP A 229 -42.29 -47.17 -12.37
C ASP A 229 -42.92 -48.51 -11.96
N ASP A 230 -44.19 -48.49 -11.60
CA ASP A 230 -44.96 -49.64 -11.12
C ASP A 230 -45.77 -50.27 -12.26
N ASP A 231 -45.08 -50.72 -13.32
CA ASP A 231 -45.71 -51.34 -14.50
C ASP A 231 -44.76 -52.28 -15.29
N ALA A 232 -44.15 -53.27 -14.62
CA ALA A 232 -43.48 -54.40 -15.27
C ALA A 232 -43.46 -55.68 -14.41
N GLN A 233 -44.38 -56.61 -14.68
CA GLN A 233 -44.41 -57.95 -14.07
C GLN A 233 -43.35 -58.91 -14.67
N PRO A 234 -43.02 -60.03 -14.00
CA PRO A 234 -41.65 -60.54 -13.95
C PRO A 234 -41.32 -61.62 -14.99
N GLN A 235 -40.02 -61.80 -15.24
CA GLN A 235 -39.46 -63.09 -15.66
C GLN A 235 -38.36 -63.53 -14.70
N ALA A 236 -38.50 -64.75 -14.19
CA ALA A 236 -37.56 -65.36 -13.27
C ALA A 236 -36.59 -66.28 -14.01
N THR A 237 -35.29 -66.24 -13.67
CA THR A 237 -34.45 -67.45 -13.71
C THR A 237 -33.24 -67.37 -12.78
N THR A 238 -33.22 -68.33 -11.86
CA THR A 238 -32.05 -69.05 -11.30
C THR A 238 -30.95 -68.31 -10.53
N ALA A 239 -30.96 -68.59 -9.23
CA ALA A 239 -29.90 -68.48 -8.23
C ALA A 239 -28.46 -68.83 -8.67
N TRP A 240 -27.50 -68.21 -7.99
CA TRP A 240 -26.45 -68.91 -7.24
C TRP A 240 -26.30 -68.30 -5.84
N THR A 241 -25.75 -69.06 -4.89
CA THR A 241 -25.88 -68.88 -3.44
C THR A 241 -24.61 -68.35 -2.75
N THR A 242 -24.79 -67.87 -1.50
CA THR A 242 -23.76 -67.64 -0.45
C THR A 242 -22.70 -66.56 -0.76
N GLU A 243 -22.23 -65.74 0.17
CA GLU A 243 -22.02 -66.00 1.61
C GLU A 243 -22.16 -64.73 2.48
N THR A 244 -22.23 -64.90 3.81
CA THR A 244 -22.48 -63.85 4.82
C THR A 244 -21.22 -63.28 5.46
N GLU A 245 -21.24 -62.00 5.86
CA GLU A 245 -20.73 -61.49 7.16
C GLU A 245 -21.02 -59.97 7.34
N PRO A 246 -21.40 -59.48 8.54
CA PRO A 246 -21.68 -58.06 8.81
C PRO A 246 -20.60 -57.36 9.67
N VAL A 247 -20.33 -56.07 9.41
CA VAL A 247 -19.47 -55.24 10.29
C VAL A 247 -20.22 -54.00 10.79
N GLY A 248 -20.19 -53.80 12.11
CA GLY A 248 -21.06 -52.88 12.85
C GLY A 248 -20.65 -51.39 12.93
N PRO A 249 -21.42 -50.59 13.69
CA PRO A 249 -21.45 -49.13 13.54
C PRO A 249 -20.47 -48.35 14.43
N ARG A 250 -20.04 -47.16 13.98
CA ARG A 250 -19.35 -46.17 14.82
C ARG A 250 -20.14 -44.86 14.97
N ARG A 251 -20.66 -44.63 16.18
CA ARG A 251 -21.23 -43.35 16.64
C ARG A 251 -20.12 -42.40 17.11
N ARG A 252 -20.28 -41.09 16.87
CA ARG A 252 -19.79 -39.93 17.67
C ARG A 252 -20.50 -38.68 17.12
N ARG A 253 -21.55 -38.13 17.75
CA ARG A 253 -21.59 -37.28 18.97
C ARG A 253 -20.84 -35.94 18.84
N LEU A 254 -21.60 -34.86 18.66
CA LEU A 254 -21.20 -33.48 18.97
C LEU A 254 -21.00 -33.29 20.49
N PRO A 255 -20.36 -32.17 20.88
CA PRO A 255 -20.87 -31.37 21.99
C PRO A 255 -21.11 -29.90 21.63
N LEU A 256 -22.18 -29.35 22.21
CA LEU A 256 -22.51 -27.92 22.26
C LEU A 256 -21.95 -27.35 23.57
N GLY A 257 -21.45 -26.09 23.57
CA GLY A 257 -20.90 -25.47 24.78
C GLY A 257 -21.10 -23.95 24.80
N LEU A 258 -21.96 -23.49 25.71
CA LEU A 258 -22.34 -22.10 25.94
C LEU A 258 -22.01 -21.74 27.39
N LEU A 259 -21.42 -20.56 27.67
CA LEU A 259 -21.89 -19.61 28.69
C LEU A 259 -21.00 -18.37 28.90
N LEU A 260 -21.65 -17.29 29.33
CA LEU A 260 -21.09 -15.97 29.65
C LEU A 260 -20.24 -16.00 30.93
N ARG A 261 -19.39 -14.97 31.09
CA ARG A 261 -19.26 -14.27 32.39
C ARG A 261 -19.06 -12.76 32.21
N ALA A 262 -19.54 -12.00 33.20
CA ALA A 262 -19.60 -10.55 33.21
C ALA A 262 -18.89 -9.95 34.44
N GLY A 263 -18.71 -8.63 34.44
CA GLY A 263 -18.10 -7.82 35.52
C GLY A 263 -16.79 -7.18 35.06
N GLY A 264 -16.53 -5.87 35.18
CA GLY A 264 -17.33 -4.78 35.76
C GLY A 264 -16.62 -4.11 36.94
N VAL A 265 -16.00 -2.95 36.71
CA VAL A 265 -15.48 -2.03 37.74
C VAL A 265 -15.68 -0.58 37.29
N LEU A 266 -15.99 0.29 38.25
CA LEU A 266 -16.28 1.72 38.14
C LEU A 266 -15.38 2.48 39.12
N LEU A 267 -14.70 3.55 38.70
CA LEU A 267 -14.38 4.68 39.59
C LEU A 267 -14.16 6.00 38.81
N LEU A 268 -13.51 7.00 39.41
CA LEU A 268 -14.00 8.38 39.38
C LEU A 268 -12.93 9.42 39.80
N LEU A 269 -13.19 10.69 39.45
CA LEU A 269 -12.54 11.96 39.86
C LEU A 269 -11.22 12.33 39.16
N LEU A 270 -10.89 13.56 38.70
CA LEU A 270 -11.28 15.00 38.90
C LEU A 270 -10.25 15.87 39.67
N VAL A 271 -10.13 17.12 39.17
CA VAL A 271 -9.59 18.37 39.77
C VAL A 271 -8.11 18.77 39.48
N GLY A 272 -7.96 20.02 38.99
CA GLY A 272 -6.75 20.86 39.06
C GLY A 272 -6.06 21.13 37.71
N GLY A 273 -5.75 22.37 37.29
CA GLY A 273 -6.02 23.70 37.87
C GLY A 273 -4.93 24.72 37.51
N MET A 274 -5.32 25.96 37.14
CA MET A 274 -4.49 27.18 36.96
C MET A 274 -3.48 27.29 35.80
N LEU A 275 -3.88 28.09 34.80
CA LEU A 275 -3.30 29.40 34.45
C LEU A 275 -1.83 29.68 34.84
N PHE A 276 -0.98 29.92 33.83
CA PHE A 276 0.03 31.00 33.91
C PHE A 276 0.17 31.72 32.55
N ARG A 277 0.72 32.94 32.57
CA ARG A 277 0.52 33.96 31.53
C ARG A 277 1.83 34.61 31.07
N GLY A 278 1.99 34.76 29.76
CA GLY A 278 2.73 35.86 29.12
C GLY A 278 4.21 35.62 28.78
N GLY A 279 4.69 36.35 27.76
CA GLY A 279 6.11 36.43 27.37
C GLY A 279 6.32 36.40 25.86
N GLU A 280 6.42 37.58 25.23
CA GLU A 280 6.70 37.73 23.80
C GLU A 280 8.22 37.76 23.49
N ALA A 281 8.50 37.78 22.18
CA ALA A 281 9.65 38.41 21.50
C ALA A 281 10.93 37.58 21.22
N SER A 282 11.17 37.42 19.91
CA SER A 282 12.51 37.27 19.30
C SER A 282 13.39 38.50 19.58
N PRO A 283 14.71 38.42 19.35
CA PRO A 283 15.20 39.00 18.09
C PRO A 283 16.35 38.25 17.38
N THR A 284 16.27 38.32 16.05
CA THR A 284 17.31 38.65 15.05
C THR A 284 18.80 38.31 15.28
N ALA A 285 19.41 37.69 14.26
CA ALA A 285 20.85 37.65 14.02
C ALA A 285 21.45 39.03 13.63
N PRO A 286 22.78 39.12 13.48
CA PRO A 286 23.29 39.59 12.18
C PRO A 286 24.40 38.70 11.58
N ALA A 287 24.73 38.99 10.32
CA ALA A 287 25.59 38.19 9.45
C ALA A 287 27.06 38.66 9.41
N GLY A 288 27.93 37.85 8.80
CA GLY A 288 29.15 38.35 8.15
C GLY A 288 30.38 37.45 8.22
N SER A 289 30.68 36.74 7.14
CA SER A 289 31.88 37.00 6.31
C SER A 289 32.13 35.87 5.30
N ALA A 290 32.56 36.22 4.10
CA ALA A 290 33.00 35.28 3.08
C ALA A 290 34.53 35.13 3.10
N ALA A 291 35.05 33.92 2.86
CA ALA A 291 36.40 33.74 2.37
C ALA A 291 36.53 32.43 1.59
N THR A 292 36.81 32.58 0.30
CA THR A 292 37.43 31.63 -0.63
C THR A 292 38.50 30.73 0.03
N ASN A 293 38.49 29.43 -0.25
CA ASN A 293 39.70 28.78 -0.76
C ASN A 293 39.46 27.43 -1.47
N ALA A 294 40.43 27.07 -2.30
CA ALA A 294 40.34 25.99 -3.28
C ALA A 294 40.56 24.59 -2.69
N GLN A 295 40.26 23.58 -3.53
CA GLN A 295 40.66 22.18 -3.32
C GLN A 295 42.18 22.04 -3.12
N PRO A 296 42.62 20.92 -2.55
CA PRO A 296 43.38 20.01 -3.42
C PRO A 296 42.84 18.58 -3.47
N SER A 297 43.20 17.93 -4.57
CA SER A 297 42.88 16.54 -4.92
C SER A 297 43.48 15.51 -3.96
N ALA A 298 42.75 14.41 -3.75
CA ALA A 298 43.33 13.12 -3.35
C ALA A 298 42.74 12.02 -4.24
N ALA A 299 43.54 11.50 -5.16
CA ALA A 299 43.16 10.45 -6.10
C ALA A 299 43.76 9.09 -5.66
N ALA A 300 42.93 8.06 -5.54
CA ALA A 300 43.25 6.62 -5.48
C ALA A 300 41.93 5.85 -5.26
N THR A 301 41.56 4.79 -5.97
CA THR A 301 42.18 4.09 -7.12
C THR A 301 41.06 3.50 -7.97
N ALA A 302 41.02 3.81 -9.26
CA ALA A 302 40.06 3.19 -10.18
C ALA A 302 40.54 1.76 -10.53
N ALA A 303 39.85 0.74 -10.02
CA ALA A 303 40.00 -0.62 -10.55
C ALA A 303 39.47 -0.64 -11.99
N ALA A 304 40.29 -1.14 -12.93
CA ALA A 304 39.94 -1.16 -14.35
C ALA A 304 38.66 -1.99 -14.58
N ALA A 305 37.59 -1.33 -15.00
CA ALA A 305 36.37 -2.00 -15.42
C ALA A 305 36.61 -2.77 -16.72
N PRO A 306 35.99 -3.95 -16.91
CA PRO A 306 36.07 -4.67 -18.18
C PRO A 306 35.42 -3.85 -19.30
N VAL A 307 36.09 -3.76 -20.44
CA VAL A 307 35.55 -3.09 -21.63
C VAL A 307 34.40 -3.93 -22.18
N LEU A 308 33.17 -3.40 -22.12
CA LEU A 308 31.96 -4.08 -22.59
C LEU A 308 31.49 -3.58 -23.97
N SER A 309 32.15 -2.55 -24.50
CA SER A 309 31.80 -1.95 -25.78
C SER A 309 31.93 -2.94 -26.94
N GLY A 310 30.85 -3.12 -27.70
CA GLY A 310 30.75 -4.02 -28.84
C GLY A 310 30.07 -5.36 -28.57
N GLU A 311 29.84 -5.74 -27.31
CA GLU A 311 29.16 -7.00 -26.97
C GLU A 311 27.62 -6.89 -27.11
N ARG A 312 26.99 -7.99 -27.54
CA ARG A 312 25.53 -8.13 -27.59
C ARG A 312 24.98 -8.68 -26.28
N TYR A 313 23.93 -8.04 -25.81
CA TYR A 313 23.19 -8.40 -24.60
C TYR A 313 21.71 -8.58 -24.93
N ILE A 314 21.00 -9.26 -24.04
CA ILE A 314 19.54 -9.40 -24.09
C ILE A 314 18.97 -8.74 -22.84
N VAL A 315 17.91 -7.95 -23.01
CA VAL A 315 17.14 -7.40 -21.89
C VAL A 315 16.58 -8.54 -21.06
N ALA A 316 16.87 -8.55 -19.76
CA ALA A 316 16.60 -9.66 -18.85
C ALA A 316 16.15 -9.16 -17.46
N ALA A 317 15.25 -8.18 -17.43
CA ALA A 317 14.77 -7.55 -16.20
C ALA A 317 14.05 -8.56 -15.29
N ARG A 318 14.50 -8.66 -14.03
CA ARG A 318 13.97 -9.62 -13.04
C ARG A 318 12.56 -9.28 -12.55
N ASN A 319 12.24 -8.00 -12.44
CA ASN A 319 11.04 -7.51 -11.73
C ASN A 319 10.08 -6.69 -12.63
N SER A 320 10.40 -6.50 -13.91
CA SER A 320 9.59 -5.73 -14.86
C SER A 320 9.61 -6.37 -16.24
N ARG A 321 8.49 -6.34 -16.96
CA ARG A 321 8.42 -6.87 -18.35
C ARG A 321 9.17 -6.01 -19.38
N THR A 322 9.68 -4.85 -18.96
CA THR A 322 10.47 -3.94 -19.79
C THR A 322 11.64 -3.33 -19.01
N VAL A 323 12.65 -2.84 -19.74
CA VAL A 323 13.70 -1.95 -19.24
C VAL A 323 13.42 -0.53 -19.74
N ARG A 324 13.66 0.47 -18.89
CA ARG A 324 13.54 1.90 -19.23
C ARG A 324 14.87 2.38 -19.81
N VAL A 325 14.83 3.02 -20.98
CA VAL A 325 16.00 3.65 -21.62
C VAL A 325 15.89 5.16 -21.46
N ARG A 326 16.99 5.81 -21.09
CA ARG A 326 17.05 7.23 -20.73
C ARG A 326 18.03 8.01 -21.59
N SER A 327 17.90 9.34 -21.64
CA SER A 327 18.80 10.20 -22.41
C SER A 327 20.21 10.33 -21.82
N GLY A 328 20.41 9.98 -20.55
CA GLY A 328 21.68 10.03 -19.84
C GLY A 328 21.77 8.97 -18.74
N PRO A 329 22.96 8.72 -18.18
CA PRO A 329 23.10 7.86 -17.01
C PRO A 329 22.38 8.48 -15.80
N GLY A 330 21.68 7.66 -15.03
CA GLY A 330 20.95 8.07 -13.83
C GLY A 330 19.42 8.02 -13.95
N ILE A 331 18.76 7.81 -12.81
CA ILE A 331 17.31 7.69 -12.62
C ILE A 331 16.61 9.05 -12.84
N SER A 332 17.33 10.15 -12.63
CA SER A 332 16.90 11.52 -12.90
C SER A 332 16.84 11.88 -14.39
N SER A 333 17.62 11.20 -15.24
CA SER A 333 17.65 11.46 -16.68
C SER A 333 16.31 11.10 -17.34
N PRO A 334 15.72 11.94 -18.22
CA PRO A 334 14.45 11.66 -18.89
C PRO A 334 14.41 10.27 -19.57
N GLN A 335 13.30 9.55 -19.39
CA GLN A 335 13.04 8.31 -20.11
C GLN A 335 12.66 8.63 -21.56
N ILE A 336 13.37 8.01 -22.51
CA ILE A 336 13.16 8.19 -23.95
C ILE A 336 12.48 6.99 -24.61
N ALA A 337 12.61 5.79 -24.03
CA ALA A 337 11.96 4.58 -24.54
C ALA A 337 11.79 3.52 -23.43
N SER A 338 11.13 2.41 -23.76
CA SER A 338 11.17 1.19 -22.96
C SER A 338 11.30 -0.04 -23.87
N LEU A 339 12.29 -0.88 -23.61
CA LEU A 339 12.56 -2.11 -24.37
C LEU A 339 11.94 -3.31 -23.67
N ALA A 340 11.38 -4.26 -24.42
CA ALA A 340 10.77 -5.46 -23.86
C ALA A 340 11.82 -6.44 -23.31
N ASN A 341 11.41 -7.28 -22.37
CA ASN A 341 12.20 -8.43 -21.94
C ASN A 341 12.43 -9.37 -23.14
N GLY A 342 13.66 -9.78 -23.39
CA GLY A 342 14.06 -10.51 -24.60
C GLY A 342 14.54 -9.67 -25.79
N THR A 343 14.42 -8.33 -25.76
CA THR A 343 15.00 -7.47 -26.82
C THR A 343 16.53 -7.58 -26.82
N ALA A 344 17.13 -7.77 -28.00
CA ALA A 344 18.58 -7.76 -28.18
C ALA A 344 19.11 -6.31 -28.23
N VAL A 345 20.19 -6.02 -27.51
CA VAL A 345 20.79 -4.69 -27.40
C VAL A 345 22.30 -4.77 -27.63
N GLN A 346 22.87 -3.76 -28.28
CA GLN A 346 24.32 -3.61 -28.42
C GLN A 346 24.83 -2.60 -27.39
N VAL A 347 25.77 -3.00 -26.53
CA VAL A 347 26.43 -2.08 -25.59
C VAL A 347 27.51 -1.30 -26.33
N VAL A 348 27.49 0.03 -26.22
CA VAL A 348 28.40 0.94 -26.95
C VAL A 348 29.22 1.86 -26.04
N SER A 349 29.06 1.75 -24.72
CA SER A 349 29.91 2.41 -23.73
C SER A 349 30.30 1.46 -22.62
N ASP A 350 31.42 1.77 -21.96
CA ASP A 350 31.75 1.14 -20.68
C ASP A 350 30.79 1.60 -19.57
N PRO A 351 30.67 0.83 -18.46
CA PRO A 351 29.69 1.12 -17.42
C PRO A 351 30.06 2.36 -16.60
N GLN A 352 29.12 3.31 -16.49
CA GLN A 352 29.24 4.50 -15.66
C GLN A 352 28.43 4.35 -14.36
N PRO A 353 29.03 4.53 -13.17
CA PRO A 353 28.30 4.46 -11.91
C PRO A 353 27.46 5.72 -11.69
N ALA A 354 26.14 5.56 -11.51
CA ALA A 354 25.23 6.64 -11.11
C ALA A 354 24.03 6.08 -10.32
N ASP A 355 23.59 6.80 -9.29
CA ASP A 355 22.44 6.45 -8.43
C ASP A 355 22.52 5.04 -7.79
N GLY A 356 23.72 4.52 -7.56
CA GLY A 356 23.94 3.16 -7.04
C GLY A 356 23.85 2.03 -8.08
N TYR A 357 23.66 2.37 -9.36
CA TYR A 357 23.60 1.42 -10.48
C TYR A 357 24.76 1.63 -11.46
N ARG A 358 25.04 0.62 -12.29
CA ARG A 358 25.98 0.74 -13.41
C ARG A 358 25.19 0.98 -14.69
N TRP A 359 25.39 2.14 -15.30
CA TRP A 359 24.69 2.55 -16.52
C TRP A 359 25.55 2.28 -17.74
N VAL A 360 24.96 1.67 -18.75
CA VAL A 360 25.58 1.47 -20.07
C VAL A 360 24.73 2.13 -21.14
N ARG A 361 25.39 2.74 -22.12
CA ARG A 361 24.74 3.20 -23.34
C ARG A 361 24.53 2.01 -24.26
N ILE A 362 23.31 1.88 -24.76
CA ILE A 362 22.87 0.80 -25.64
C ILE A 362 22.27 1.36 -26.93
N ILE A 363 22.37 0.57 -28.00
CA ILE A 363 21.63 0.76 -29.24
C ILE A 363 20.76 -0.47 -29.49
N ALA A 364 19.46 -0.27 -29.68
CA ALA A 364 18.48 -1.32 -29.96
C ALA A 364 17.24 -0.74 -30.67
N ASP A 365 16.75 -1.39 -31.73
CA ASP A 365 15.52 -1.00 -32.46
C ASP A 365 15.42 0.51 -32.82
N GLY A 366 16.56 1.13 -33.16
CA GLY A 366 16.66 2.56 -33.48
C GLY A 366 16.69 3.51 -32.27
N VAL A 367 16.59 2.97 -31.05
CA VAL A 367 16.77 3.71 -29.79
C VAL A 367 18.25 3.72 -29.42
N ASP A 368 18.79 4.90 -29.16
CA ASP A 368 20.12 5.14 -28.58
C ASP A 368 19.95 5.83 -27.23
N GLY A 369 20.43 5.20 -26.16
CA GLY A 369 20.34 5.76 -24.81
C GLY A 369 20.86 4.84 -23.72
N TRP A 370 20.60 5.20 -22.47
CA TRP A 370 21.20 4.61 -21.29
C TRP A 370 20.24 3.69 -20.53
N CYS A 371 20.73 2.53 -20.12
CA CYS A 371 20.00 1.61 -19.26
C CYS A 371 20.91 1.03 -18.17
N ILE A 372 20.30 0.34 -17.19
CA ILE A 372 20.99 -0.29 -16.07
C ILE A 372 21.56 -1.64 -16.54
N LEU A 373 22.87 -1.84 -16.40
CA LEU A 373 23.60 -3.04 -16.81
C LEU A 373 23.09 -4.30 -16.11
N GLU A 374 22.70 -4.20 -14.83
CA GLU A 374 22.11 -5.29 -14.06
C GLU A 374 20.77 -5.81 -14.63
N ALA A 375 20.12 -5.05 -15.52
CA ALA A 375 18.92 -5.46 -16.23
C ALA A 375 19.19 -6.14 -17.58
N LEU A 376 20.46 -6.32 -17.95
CA LEU A 376 20.92 -7.03 -19.13
C LEU A 376 21.54 -8.39 -18.74
N ARG A 377 21.41 -9.38 -19.62
CA ARG A 377 22.22 -10.61 -19.60
C ARG A 377 23.00 -10.73 -20.89
N LYS A 378 24.20 -11.31 -20.82
CA LYS A 378 24.97 -11.65 -22.02
C LYS A 378 24.16 -12.66 -22.84
N GLY A 379 24.00 -12.38 -24.14
CA GLY A 379 23.20 -13.19 -25.07
C GLY A 379 23.91 -14.45 -25.51
#